data_AF-A0A5B7C8R5-F1
#
_entry.id   AF-A0A5B7C8R5-F1
#
_cell.length_a   1.000
_cell.length_b   1.000
_cell.length_c   1.000
_cell.angle_alpha   90.00
_cell.angle_beta   90.00
_cell.angle_gamma   90.00
#
_symmetry.space_group_name_H-M   'P 1'
#
loop_
_entity.id
_entity.type
_entity.pdbx_description
1 polymer ?
#
loop_
_entity_poly.entity_id
_entity_poly.type
_entity_poly.pdbx_seq_one_letter_code
_entity_poly.pdbx_strand_id
1 'polypeptide(L)'
;EFEDVKRLNDLLVEKNKQTGWDTPIHVDAASGGFIAPFLYPELEWDFRLPLVKSINVSGHKYGLVYAGIGWVIWRNKEDLPEELIFHINYLGADQPTFTLNFSKGSSQVIAQYYQLIRLGYEGYRNVMENCHENAMVLKEGLEKTGRFNIVSKDNGVPLVAFSLKDN
;
A
#
# COMPACT_ATOMS: atom_id res chain seq x y z
N GLU A 1 -6.34 -9.52 -6.01
CA GLU A 1 -5.19 -9.54 -6.94
C GLU A 1 -4.51 -8.18 -6.89
N PHE A 2 -3.21 -8.12 -7.14
CA PHE A 2 -2.51 -6.85 -7.33
C PHE A 2 -2.55 -6.48 -8.82
N GLU A 3 -2.72 -5.19 -9.11
CA GLU A 3 -2.53 -4.70 -10.47
C GLU A 3 -1.06 -4.85 -10.88
N ASP A 4 -0.81 -5.09 -12.17
CA ASP A 4 0.54 -5.28 -12.72
C ASP A 4 1.22 -3.92 -12.97
N VAL A 5 1.69 -3.30 -11.89
CA VAL A 5 2.34 -1.97 -11.91
C VAL A 5 3.59 -1.98 -12.78
N LYS A 6 4.36 -3.09 -12.78
CA LYS A 6 5.54 -3.24 -13.63
C LYS A 6 5.17 -3.16 -15.11
N ARG A 7 4.18 -3.93 -15.54
CA ARG A 7 3.73 -3.88 -16.94
C ARG A 7 3.16 -2.51 -17.30
N LEU A 8 2.42 -1.86 -16.41
CA LEU A 8 1.93 -0.49 -16.61
C LEU A 8 3.10 0.48 -16.80
N ASN A 9 4.11 0.42 -15.95
CA ASN A 9 5.34 1.21 -16.06
C ASN A 9 6.00 1.00 -17.43
N ASP A 10 6.23 -0.24 -17.84
CA ASP A 10 6.96 -0.56 -19.07
C ASP A 10 6.22 -0.04 -20.32
N LEU A 11 4.89 -0.22 -20.36
CA LEU A 11 4.06 0.32 -21.45
C LEU A 11 4.05 1.85 -21.46
N LEU A 12 4.00 2.48 -20.29
CA LEU A 12 3.93 3.93 -20.17
C LEU A 12 5.28 4.59 -20.49
N VAL A 13 6.41 3.93 -20.21
CA VAL A 13 7.75 4.38 -20.65
C VAL A 13 7.78 4.49 -22.18
N GLU A 14 7.33 3.46 -22.90
CA GLU A 14 7.31 3.49 -24.37
C GLU A 14 6.35 4.57 -24.91
N LYS A 15 5.20 4.76 -24.26
CA LYS A 15 4.26 5.82 -24.63
C LYS A 15 4.85 7.21 -24.39
N ASN A 16 5.51 7.44 -23.26
CA ASN A 16 6.17 8.71 -22.94
C ASN A 16 7.26 9.07 -23.96
N LYS A 17 8.00 8.07 -24.48
CA LYS A 17 8.97 8.30 -25.57
C LYS A 17 8.31 8.81 -26.87
N GLN A 18 7.09 8.35 -27.16
CA GLN A 18 6.35 8.74 -28.37
C GLN A 18 5.69 10.11 -28.21
N THR A 19 5.19 10.43 -27.02
CA THR A 19 4.36 11.61 -26.78
C THR A 19 5.13 12.80 -26.21
N GLY A 20 6.22 12.55 -25.48
CA GLY A 20 6.97 13.56 -24.74
C GLY A 20 6.25 14.11 -23.50
N TRP A 21 5.17 13.46 -23.03
CA TRP A 21 4.33 14.00 -21.93
C TRP A 21 4.87 13.75 -20.51
N ASP A 22 5.82 12.82 -20.36
CA ASP A 22 6.35 12.41 -19.05
C ASP A 22 5.26 12.04 -18.02
N THR A 23 4.28 11.22 -18.44
CA THR A 23 3.16 10.83 -17.58
C THR A 23 3.64 9.95 -16.40
N PRO A 24 3.36 10.33 -15.14
CA PRO A 24 3.80 9.58 -13.95
C PRO A 24 2.77 8.52 -13.51
N ILE A 25 3.19 7.68 -12.56
CA ILE A 25 2.35 6.70 -11.86
C ILE A 25 2.30 7.05 -10.36
N HIS A 26 1.08 7.08 -9.81
CA HIS A 26 0.83 6.98 -8.39
C HIS A 26 0.31 5.57 -8.07
N VAL A 27 0.86 4.92 -7.05
CA VAL A 27 0.39 3.60 -6.63
C VAL A 27 -0.48 3.74 -5.39
N ASP A 28 -1.76 3.37 -5.53
CA ASP A 28 -2.63 3.15 -4.37
C ASP A 28 -2.31 1.79 -3.73
N ALA A 29 -1.40 1.82 -2.76
CA ALA A 29 -1.01 0.66 -1.99
C ALA A 29 -1.70 0.64 -0.61
N ALA A 30 -2.91 1.22 -0.49
CA ALA A 30 -3.58 1.40 0.80
C ALA A 30 -3.59 0.13 1.67
N SER A 31 -3.85 -1.03 1.08
CA SER A 31 -3.71 -2.34 1.74
C SER A 31 -2.37 -3.02 1.42
N GLY A 32 -2.03 -3.12 0.13
CA GLY A 32 -0.88 -3.92 -0.35
C GLY A 32 0.48 -3.42 0.14
N GLY A 33 0.60 -2.14 0.51
CA GLY A 33 1.86 -1.52 0.91
C GLY A 33 2.45 -2.05 2.21
N PHE A 34 1.64 -2.68 3.07
CA PHE A 34 2.12 -3.42 4.26
C PHE A 34 2.00 -4.95 4.09
N ILE A 35 1.81 -5.46 2.88
CA ILE A 35 1.76 -6.90 2.59
C ILE A 35 2.91 -7.29 1.66
N ALA A 36 2.99 -6.65 0.49
CA ALA A 36 3.92 -7.01 -0.56
C ALA A 36 5.39 -6.99 -0.13
N PRO A 37 5.87 -5.99 0.66
CA PRO A 37 7.25 -6.01 1.16
C PRO A 37 7.62 -7.23 1.99
N PHE A 38 6.64 -7.90 2.62
CA PHE A 38 6.91 -9.00 3.55
C PHE A 38 6.63 -10.38 2.94
N LEU A 39 5.61 -10.51 2.09
CA LEU A 39 5.25 -11.78 1.43
C LEU A 39 5.82 -11.92 0.02
N TYR A 40 6.02 -10.81 -0.69
CA TYR A 40 6.39 -10.79 -2.11
C TYR A 40 7.53 -9.79 -2.37
N PRO A 41 8.67 -9.88 -1.67
CA PRO A 41 9.74 -8.88 -1.77
C PRO A 41 10.31 -8.72 -3.18
N GLU A 42 10.30 -9.79 -3.97
CA GLU A 42 10.76 -9.80 -5.37
C GLU A 42 9.80 -9.10 -6.34
N LEU A 43 8.54 -8.85 -5.95
CA LEU A 43 7.58 -8.16 -6.80
C LEU A 43 7.98 -6.69 -6.96
N GLU A 44 8.25 -6.26 -8.19
CA GLU A 44 8.51 -4.85 -8.51
C GLU A 44 7.18 -4.09 -8.66
N TRP A 45 6.82 -3.31 -7.66
CA TRP A 45 5.60 -2.49 -7.65
C TRP A 45 5.80 -1.08 -7.10
N ASP A 46 6.94 -0.83 -6.44
CA ASP A 46 7.24 0.38 -5.68
C ASP A 46 8.20 1.31 -6.46
N PHE A 47 8.93 2.16 -5.74
CA PHE A 47 9.90 3.09 -6.32
C PHE A 47 11.05 2.43 -7.09
N ARG A 48 11.21 1.09 -7.08
CA ARG A 48 12.07 0.41 -8.07
C ARG A 48 11.66 0.73 -9.51
N LEU A 49 10.37 0.95 -9.75
CA LEU A 49 9.85 1.35 -11.06
C LEU A 49 10.03 2.87 -11.27
N PRO A 50 10.64 3.33 -12.38
CA PRO A 50 11.04 4.72 -12.57
C PRO A 50 9.87 5.70 -12.69
N LEU A 51 8.74 5.28 -13.25
CA LEU A 51 7.56 6.15 -13.39
C LEU A 51 6.73 6.24 -12.11
N VAL A 52 6.99 5.43 -11.09
CA VAL A 52 6.32 5.56 -9.79
C VAL A 52 6.89 6.76 -9.05
N LYS A 53 6.08 7.81 -8.93
CA LYS A 53 6.46 9.10 -8.33
C LYS A 53 5.89 9.31 -6.92
N SER A 54 4.80 8.64 -6.58
CA SER A 54 4.27 8.63 -5.22
C SER A 54 3.49 7.36 -4.91
N ILE A 55 3.46 7.00 -3.64
CA ILE A 55 2.78 5.79 -3.13
C ILE A 55 2.04 6.18 -1.86
N ASN A 56 0.78 5.76 -1.73
CA ASN A 56 0.07 5.85 -0.46
C ASN A 56 -0.12 4.47 0.19
N VAL A 57 -0.20 4.43 1.52
CA VAL A 57 -0.49 3.22 2.28
C VAL A 57 -1.26 3.55 3.56
N SER A 58 -2.22 2.71 3.94
CA SER A 58 -2.99 2.90 5.18
C SER A 58 -2.35 2.13 6.34
N GLY A 59 -1.79 2.86 7.32
CA GLY A 59 -1.24 2.24 8.54
C GLY A 59 -2.32 1.50 9.36
N HIS A 60 -3.56 1.97 9.29
CA HIS A 60 -4.69 1.33 9.96
C HIS A 60 -5.33 0.15 9.21
N LYS A 61 -4.74 -0.29 8.10
CA LYS A 61 -5.09 -1.55 7.43
C LYS A 61 -4.08 -2.62 7.85
N TYR A 62 -3.24 -3.08 6.92
CA TYR A 62 -2.20 -4.06 7.21
C TYR A 62 -0.96 -3.46 7.89
N GLY A 63 -0.93 -2.14 8.15
CA GLY A 63 0.08 -1.51 9.01
C GLY A 63 -0.13 -1.76 10.52
N LEU A 64 -1.19 -2.51 10.88
CA LEU A 64 -1.47 -3.03 12.22
C LEU A 64 -1.67 -1.96 13.31
N VAL A 65 -2.23 -0.81 12.94
CA VAL A 65 -2.63 0.25 13.88
C VAL A 65 -4.16 0.39 13.86
N TYR A 66 -4.74 0.92 14.94
CA TYR A 66 -6.15 1.32 14.93
C TYR A 66 -6.42 2.46 13.94
N ALA A 67 -7.70 2.64 13.58
CA ALA A 67 -8.15 3.67 12.65
C ALA A 67 -7.60 5.08 12.99
N GLY A 68 -7.14 5.81 11.96
CA GLY A 68 -6.68 7.19 12.10
C GLY A 68 -5.25 7.48 11.62
N ILE A 69 -4.58 6.56 10.90
CA ILE A 69 -3.25 6.81 10.31
C ILE A 69 -3.11 6.28 8.88
N GLY A 70 -2.57 7.13 8.01
CA GLY A 70 -2.16 6.79 6.65
C GLY A 70 -0.87 7.52 6.31
N TRP A 71 -0.20 7.04 5.27
CA TRP A 71 1.09 7.54 4.81
C TRP A 71 1.03 7.79 3.31
N VAL A 72 1.72 8.83 2.86
CA VAL A 72 2.00 9.08 1.46
C VAL A 72 3.47 9.48 1.35
N ILE A 73 4.15 8.90 0.38
CA ILE A 73 5.58 9.07 0.15
C ILE A 73 5.75 9.49 -1.30
N TRP A 74 6.54 10.54 -1.53
CA TRP A 74 7.01 10.94 -2.86
C TRP A 74 8.41 10.40 -3.10
N ARG A 75 8.72 10.08 -4.36
CA ARG A 75 10.02 9.52 -4.75
C ARG A 75 11.13 10.54 -4.51
N ASN A 76 11.00 11.74 -5.08
CA ASN A 76 11.93 12.84 -4.95
C ASN A 76 11.23 14.10 -4.45
N LYS A 77 12.01 15.10 -3.98
CA LYS A 77 11.47 16.41 -3.58
C LYS A 77 10.74 17.11 -4.73
N GLU A 78 11.26 17.00 -5.95
CA GLU A 78 10.66 17.59 -7.18
C GLU A 78 9.27 17.04 -7.52
N ASP A 79 8.92 15.83 -7.04
CA ASP A 79 7.61 15.23 -7.30
C ASP A 79 6.50 15.81 -6.39
N LEU A 80 6.86 16.69 -5.44
CA LEU A 80 5.93 17.45 -4.61
C LEU A 80 6.13 18.97 -4.88
N PRO A 81 5.22 19.61 -5.63
CA PRO A 81 5.32 21.05 -5.89
C PRO A 81 5.39 21.88 -4.60
N GLU A 82 6.39 22.76 -4.50
CA GLU A 82 6.70 23.51 -3.28
C GLU A 82 5.56 24.47 -2.89
N GLU A 83 4.81 24.98 -3.86
CA GLU A 83 3.66 25.85 -3.63
C GLU A 83 2.49 25.15 -2.91
N LEU A 84 2.50 23.82 -2.83
CA LEU A 84 1.55 23.05 -2.03
C LEU A 84 1.98 22.93 -0.56
N ILE A 85 3.23 23.25 -0.24
CA ILE A 85 3.80 23.13 1.10
C ILE A 85 3.55 24.42 1.88
N PHE A 86 2.95 24.29 3.05
CA PHE A 86 2.75 25.39 4.00
C PHE A 86 3.84 25.36 5.07
N HIS A 87 4.50 26.48 5.28
CA HIS A 87 5.56 26.67 6.27
C HIS A 87 4.97 27.28 7.55
N ILE A 88 5.00 26.52 8.65
CA ILE A 88 4.45 26.93 9.96
C ILE A 88 5.60 27.12 10.95
N ASN A 89 5.50 28.11 11.85
CA ASN A 89 6.59 28.47 12.79
C ASN A 89 6.18 28.45 14.28
N TYR A 90 5.14 27.69 14.65
CA TYR A 90 4.52 27.74 15.99
C TYR A 90 5.46 27.40 17.16
N LEU A 91 6.56 26.68 16.91
CA LEU A 91 7.56 26.31 17.93
C LEU A 91 8.94 26.96 17.70
N GLY A 92 9.00 28.06 16.93
CA GLY A 92 10.21 28.87 16.75
C GLY A 92 11.15 28.41 15.63
N ALA A 93 10.81 27.34 14.90
CA ALA A 93 11.51 26.88 13.71
C ALA A 93 10.52 26.57 12.58
N ASP A 94 11.01 26.60 11.34
CA ASP A 94 10.22 26.29 10.16
C ASP A 94 9.80 24.81 10.13
N GLN A 95 8.51 24.57 9.88
CA GLN A 95 7.91 23.24 9.79
C GLN A 95 7.13 23.15 8.47
N PRO A 96 7.67 22.45 7.45
CA PRO A 96 6.96 22.23 6.20
C PRO A 96 5.82 21.24 6.43
N THR A 97 4.61 21.64 6.08
CA THR A 97 3.40 20.84 6.22
C THR A 97 2.67 20.72 4.90
N PHE A 98 2.29 19.49 4.57
CA PHE A 98 1.44 19.20 3.42
C PHE A 98 0.31 18.28 3.87
N THR A 99 -0.71 18.86 4.46
CA THR A 99 -1.85 18.15 5.04
C THR A 99 -3.14 18.93 4.85
N LEU A 100 -4.23 18.23 4.53
CA LEU A 100 -5.57 18.83 4.51
C LEU A 100 -6.13 19.07 5.92
N ASN A 101 -5.76 18.22 6.88
CA ASN A 101 -6.18 18.33 8.27
C ASN A 101 -5.21 19.22 9.06
N PHE A 102 -5.72 19.93 10.06
CA PHE A 102 -4.91 20.71 10.99
C PHE A 102 -4.75 19.96 12.32
N SER A 103 -5.43 20.40 13.40
CA SER A 103 -5.38 19.74 14.70
C SER A 103 -5.93 18.31 14.64
N LYS A 104 -5.14 17.35 15.15
CA LYS A 104 -5.50 15.93 15.21
C LYS A 104 -4.71 15.22 16.32
N GLY A 105 -5.18 14.05 16.73
CA GLY A 105 -4.45 13.20 17.67
C GLY A 105 -3.13 12.66 17.06
N SER A 106 -2.12 12.48 17.90
CA SER A 106 -0.82 11.89 17.52
C SER A 106 -0.66 10.43 17.96
N SER A 107 -1.65 9.87 18.66
CA SER A 107 -1.58 8.52 19.22
C SER A 107 -1.37 7.46 18.15
N GLN A 108 -2.01 7.57 16.98
CA GLN A 108 -1.82 6.59 15.90
C GLN A 108 -0.44 6.68 15.24
N VAL A 109 0.18 7.86 15.18
CA VAL A 109 1.58 8.00 14.70
C VAL A 109 2.53 7.30 15.68
N ILE A 110 2.34 7.53 16.97
CA ILE A 110 3.12 6.87 18.04
C ILE A 110 2.91 5.35 18.00
N ALA A 111 1.67 4.90 17.84
CA ALA A 111 1.35 3.49 17.74
C ALA A 111 1.95 2.84 16.48
N GLN A 112 1.94 3.54 15.33
CA GLN A 112 2.62 3.03 14.13
C GLN A 112 4.11 2.83 14.38
N TYR A 113 4.77 3.82 14.99
CA TYR A 113 6.18 3.71 15.32
C TYR A 113 6.45 2.53 16.27
N TYR A 114 5.60 2.35 17.30
CA TYR A 114 5.65 1.18 18.17
C TYR A 114 5.56 -0.13 17.38
N GLN A 115 4.58 -0.29 16.50
CA GLN A 115 4.43 -1.51 15.70
C GLN A 115 5.66 -1.79 14.83
N LEU A 116 6.22 -0.74 14.19
CA LEU A 116 7.44 -0.86 13.38
C LEU A 116 8.63 -1.39 14.20
N ILE A 117 8.92 -0.80 15.37
CA ILE A 117 10.08 -1.21 16.18
C ILE A 117 9.84 -2.50 16.99
N ARG A 118 8.59 -2.81 17.34
CA ARG A 118 8.23 -3.98 18.15
C ARG A 118 8.09 -5.26 17.32
N LEU A 119 7.69 -5.15 16.05
CA LEU A 119 7.58 -6.29 15.14
C LEU A 119 8.81 -6.41 14.26
N GLY A 120 9.33 -5.29 13.75
CA GLY A 120 10.37 -5.31 12.71
C GLY A 120 9.91 -6.08 11.47
N TYR A 121 10.84 -6.31 10.54
CA TYR A 121 10.52 -7.03 9.31
C TYR A 121 9.98 -8.45 9.59
N GLU A 122 10.62 -9.18 10.51
CA GLU A 122 10.23 -10.54 10.86
C GLU A 122 8.81 -10.61 11.44
N GLY A 123 8.48 -9.75 12.40
CA GLY A 123 7.16 -9.77 13.02
C GLY A 123 6.04 -9.41 12.05
N TYR A 124 6.26 -8.44 11.14
CA TYR A 124 5.29 -8.16 10.08
C TYR A 124 5.14 -9.36 9.14
N ARG A 125 6.24 -9.96 8.70
CA ARG A 125 6.20 -11.16 7.85
C ARG A 125 5.40 -12.29 8.49
N ASN A 126 5.68 -12.62 9.74
CA ASN A 126 4.95 -13.68 10.46
C ASN A 126 3.45 -13.39 10.55
N VAL A 127 3.06 -12.11 10.78
CA VAL A 127 1.64 -11.72 10.79
C VAL A 127 1.00 -11.88 9.41
N MET A 128 1.68 -11.44 8.35
CA MET A 128 1.15 -11.54 6.99
C MET A 128 1.07 -13.00 6.51
N GLU A 129 2.04 -13.85 6.87
CA GLU A 129 2.03 -15.29 6.60
C GLU A 129 0.81 -15.94 7.27
N ASN A 130 0.58 -15.67 8.57
CA ASN A 130 -0.62 -16.15 9.28
C ASN A 130 -1.94 -15.69 8.64
N CYS A 131 -2.03 -14.42 8.20
CA CYS A 131 -3.21 -13.94 7.51
C CYS A 131 -3.43 -14.67 6.17
N HIS A 132 -2.36 -14.89 5.42
CA HIS A 132 -2.41 -15.62 4.15
C HIS A 132 -2.84 -17.08 4.34
N GLU A 133 -2.25 -17.77 5.32
CA GLU A 133 -2.61 -19.15 5.66
C GLU A 133 -4.09 -19.28 6.04
N ASN A 134 -4.61 -18.38 6.88
CA ASN A 134 -6.03 -18.37 7.23
C ASN A 134 -6.94 -18.14 6.01
N ALA A 135 -6.53 -17.29 5.07
CA ALA A 135 -7.26 -17.09 3.82
C ALA A 135 -7.30 -18.38 2.97
N MET A 136 -6.20 -19.14 2.92
CA MET A 136 -6.15 -20.42 2.21
C MET A 136 -7.03 -21.49 2.88
N VAL A 137 -7.01 -21.60 4.21
CA VAL A 137 -7.90 -22.51 4.96
C VAL A 137 -9.37 -22.20 4.67
N LEU A 138 -9.75 -20.92 4.68
CA LEU A 138 -11.11 -20.50 4.34
C LEU A 138 -11.48 -20.83 2.89
N LYS A 139 -10.57 -20.55 1.95
CA LYS A 139 -10.76 -20.88 0.53
C LYS A 139 -11.03 -22.37 0.34
N GLU A 140 -10.18 -23.23 0.90
CA GLU A 140 -10.37 -24.68 0.82
C GLU A 140 -11.68 -25.14 1.45
N GLY A 141 -12.07 -24.57 2.58
CA GLY A 141 -13.34 -24.85 3.23
C GLY A 141 -14.54 -24.53 2.34
N LEU A 142 -14.52 -23.37 1.67
CA LEU A 142 -15.55 -22.96 0.72
C LEU A 142 -15.59 -23.86 -0.52
N GLU A 143 -14.44 -24.22 -1.07
CA GLU A 143 -14.33 -25.14 -2.21
C GLU A 143 -14.89 -26.54 -1.89
N LYS A 144 -14.58 -27.07 -0.70
CA LYS A 144 -15.09 -28.37 -0.22
C LYS A 144 -16.62 -28.44 -0.13
N THR A 145 -17.32 -27.31 -0.01
CA THR A 145 -18.78 -27.30 -0.04
C THR A 145 -19.35 -27.62 -1.42
N GLY A 146 -18.57 -27.44 -2.49
CA GLY A 146 -19.02 -27.55 -3.88
C GLY A 146 -19.93 -26.42 -4.36
N ARG A 147 -20.29 -25.45 -3.50
CA ARG A 147 -21.36 -24.45 -3.75
C ARG A 147 -20.88 -23.12 -4.34
N PHE A 148 -19.60 -22.82 -4.28
CA PHE A 148 -19.08 -21.48 -4.58
C PHE A 148 -18.03 -21.50 -5.69
N ASN A 149 -17.94 -20.39 -6.44
CA ASN A 149 -16.83 -20.06 -7.31
C ASN A 149 -15.90 -19.10 -6.58
N ILE A 150 -14.61 -19.45 -6.45
CA ILE A 150 -13.60 -18.54 -5.90
C ILE A 150 -13.18 -17.56 -6.99
N VAL A 151 -13.34 -16.26 -6.72
CA VAL A 151 -13.06 -15.15 -7.66
C VAL A 151 -11.71 -14.51 -7.36
N SER A 152 -11.29 -14.49 -6.10
CA SER A 152 -9.98 -13.99 -5.71
C SER A 152 -8.86 -14.92 -6.17
N LYS A 153 -7.69 -14.33 -6.49
CA LYS A 153 -6.45 -15.06 -6.74
C LYS A 153 -5.78 -15.48 -5.43
N ASP A 154 -4.88 -16.46 -5.52
CA ASP A 154 -4.13 -16.98 -4.38
C ASP A 154 -3.08 -15.99 -3.89
N ASN A 155 -2.42 -15.30 -4.83
CA ASN A 155 -1.43 -14.28 -4.51
C ASN A 155 -2.07 -12.89 -4.47
N GLY A 156 -1.75 -12.13 -3.41
CA GLY A 156 -2.23 -10.76 -3.24
C GLY A 156 -2.59 -10.45 -1.80
N VAL A 157 -3.66 -9.66 -1.62
CA VAL A 157 -4.21 -9.35 -0.29
C VAL A 157 -4.80 -10.62 0.33
N PRO A 158 -4.52 -10.93 1.61
CA PRO A 158 -5.14 -12.05 2.34
C PRO A 158 -6.66 -11.88 2.52
N LEU A 159 -7.42 -12.24 1.48
CA LEU A 159 -8.88 -12.21 1.44
C LEU A 159 -9.39 -13.35 0.55
N VAL A 160 -10.66 -13.72 0.73
CA VAL A 160 -11.35 -14.65 -0.18
C VAL A 160 -12.60 -13.98 -0.71
N ALA A 161 -12.63 -13.73 -2.02
CA ALA A 161 -13.81 -13.27 -2.72
C ALA A 161 -14.42 -14.46 -3.47
N PHE A 162 -15.73 -14.67 -3.32
CA PHE A 162 -16.43 -15.80 -3.91
C PHE A 162 -17.86 -15.43 -4.33
N SER A 163 -18.41 -16.16 -5.29
CA SER A 163 -19.82 -16.08 -5.69
C SER A 163 -20.49 -17.43 -5.48
N LEU A 164 -21.82 -17.44 -5.41
CA LEU A 164 -22.58 -18.68 -5.56
C LEU A 164 -22.36 -19.24 -6.97
N LYS A 165 -22.33 -20.57 -7.11
CA LYS A 165 -22.50 -21.21 -8.40
C LYS A 165 -23.96 -21.06 -8.84
N ASP A 166 -24.17 -20.75 -10.11
CA ASP A 166 -25.49 -20.79 -10.71
C ASP A 166 -26.01 -22.24 -10.64
N ASN A 167 -27.25 -22.41 -10.17
CA ASN A 167 -27.96 -23.70 -10.22
C ASN A 167 -28.60 -23.90 -11.60
#